data_AF-A0A4Q3T9H8-F1
#
_entry.id   AF-A0A4Q3T9H8-F1
#
_cell.length_a   1.000
_cell.length_b   1.000
_cell.length_c   1.000
_cell.angle_alpha   90.00
_cell.angle_beta   90.00
_cell.angle_gamma   90.00
#
_symmetry.space_group_name_H-M   'P 1'
#
loop_
_entity.id
_entity.type
_entity.pdbx_description
1 polymer ?
#
loop_
_entity_poly.entity_id
_entity_poly.type
_entity_poly.pdbx_seq_one_letter_code
_entity_poly.pdbx_strand_id
1 'polypeptide(L)'
;GSSSPGNELYDDLGSASAAEKGSQNLSGISDPVIDEMVELVVHAPDRRALAAATRLLDRYLLHQHYVIPMYYGKQYFIAHKGHLQRPEPALPQRLLAGSWLLTMWWAKPAPTPESAR
;
A
#
# COMPACT_ATOMS: atom_id res chain seq x y z
N GLY A 1 1.10 -1.20 -3.94
CA GLY A 1 -0.12 -1.93 -3.53
C GLY A 1 -0.84 -1.17 -2.42
N SER A 2 -2.16 -1.03 -2.55
CA SER A 2 -3.02 -0.36 -1.56
C SER A 2 -3.73 -1.37 -0.65
N SER A 3 -4.11 -0.94 0.55
CA SER A 3 -4.98 -1.75 1.45
C SER A 3 -6.48 -1.69 1.09
N SER A 4 -6.81 -0.86 0.10
CA SER A 4 -8.13 -0.70 -0.48
C SER A 4 -7.91 -0.37 -1.96
N PRO A 5 -7.68 -1.37 -2.83
CA PRO A 5 -7.53 -1.12 -4.26
C PRO A 5 -8.85 -0.63 -4.86
N GLY A 6 -8.78 0.25 -5.86
CA GLY A 6 -9.93 0.87 -6.51
C GLY A 6 -9.66 1.31 -7.94
N ASN A 7 -10.07 2.53 -8.30
CA ASN A 7 -10.06 3.04 -9.67
C ASN A 7 -8.67 3.07 -10.32
N GLU A 8 -7.59 3.11 -9.54
CA GLU A 8 -6.23 3.03 -10.06
C GLU A 8 -5.99 1.76 -10.89
N LEU A 9 -6.74 0.68 -10.61
CA LEU A 9 -6.60 -0.59 -11.32
C LEU A 9 -6.96 -0.50 -12.81
N TYR A 10 -7.78 0.48 -13.22
CA TYR A 10 -8.07 0.69 -14.64
C TYR A 10 -6.82 1.14 -15.42
N ASP A 11 -6.01 1.99 -14.81
CA ASP A 11 -4.76 2.46 -15.43
C ASP A 11 -3.66 1.40 -15.30
N ASP A 12 -3.59 0.72 -14.16
CA ASP A 12 -2.55 -0.31 -13.89
C ASP A 12 -2.74 -1.60 -14.70
N LEU A 13 -3.99 -2.05 -14.92
CA LEU A 13 -4.30 -3.41 -15.41
C LEU A 13 -5.30 -3.46 -16.58
N GLY A 14 -5.98 -2.36 -16.89
CA GLY A 14 -7.08 -2.37 -17.85
C GLY A 14 -6.61 -2.51 -19.30
N SER A 15 -7.40 -3.19 -20.14
CA SER A 15 -7.09 -3.37 -21.56
C SER A 15 -6.96 -2.05 -22.33
N ALA A 16 -7.76 -1.05 -21.96
CA ALA A 16 -7.67 0.27 -22.59
C ALA A 16 -6.33 0.97 -22.31
N SER A 17 -5.78 0.80 -21.10
CA SER A 17 -4.52 1.45 -20.72
C SER A 17 -3.30 0.81 -21.39
N ALA A 18 -3.38 -0.46 -21.83
CA ALA A 18 -2.31 -1.10 -22.59
C ALA A 18 -2.01 -0.42 -23.94
N ALA A 19 -2.98 0.26 -24.53
CA ALA A 19 -2.81 1.01 -25.77
C ALA A 19 -2.39 2.48 -25.55
N GLU A 20 -2.45 2.97 -24.31
CA GLU A 20 -2.20 4.36 -23.96
C GLU A 20 -0.71 4.60 -23.68
N LYS A 21 -0.14 5.65 -24.28
CA LYS A 21 1.29 5.91 -24.12
C LYS A 21 1.54 6.58 -22.78
N GLY A 22 2.36 5.94 -21.94
CA GLY A 22 2.73 6.44 -20.62
C GLY A 22 1.76 6.03 -19.51
N SER A 23 0.87 5.08 -19.77
CA SER A 23 0.04 4.45 -18.74
C SER A 23 0.88 3.65 -17.75
N GLN A 24 0.25 3.26 -16.63
CA GLN A 24 0.85 2.38 -15.63
C GLN A 24 0.80 0.89 -16.01
N ASN A 25 0.11 0.54 -17.09
CA ASN A 25 0.04 -0.83 -17.61
C ASN A 25 1.32 -1.20 -18.39
N LEU A 26 2.42 -1.29 -17.64
CA LEU A 26 3.76 -1.56 -18.19
C LEU A 26 3.87 -2.98 -18.76
N SER A 27 3.04 -3.91 -18.29
CA SER A 27 2.99 -5.29 -18.79
C SER A 27 2.18 -5.43 -20.08
N GLY A 28 1.47 -4.39 -20.52
CA GLY A 28 0.62 -4.41 -21.71
C GLY A 28 -0.57 -5.37 -21.59
N ILE A 29 -1.14 -5.49 -20.39
CA ILE A 29 -2.28 -6.37 -20.10
C ILE A 29 -3.49 -5.93 -20.93
N SER A 30 -3.97 -6.84 -21.77
CA SER A 30 -5.20 -6.68 -22.55
C SER A 30 -5.99 -7.98 -22.50
N ASP A 31 -6.73 -8.16 -21.40
CA ASP A 31 -7.54 -9.35 -21.12
C ASP A 31 -8.93 -8.92 -20.60
N PRO A 32 -10.03 -9.21 -21.33
CA PRO A 32 -11.37 -8.83 -20.91
C PRO A 32 -11.79 -9.47 -19.57
N VAL A 33 -11.21 -10.61 -19.21
CA VAL A 33 -11.47 -11.24 -17.90
C VAL A 33 -10.89 -10.39 -16.77
N ILE A 34 -9.72 -9.79 -16.98
CA ILE A 34 -9.12 -8.87 -16.00
C ILE A 34 -9.96 -7.60 -15.90
N ASP A 35 -10.44 -7.06 -17.02
CA ASP A 35 -11.32 -5.90 -17.03
C ASP A 35 -12.59 -6.14 -16.18
N GLU A 36 -13.25 -7.28 -16.35
CA GLU A 36 -14.42 -7.67 -15.54
C GLU A 36 -14.07 -7.82 -14.05
N MET A 37 -12.90 -8.40 -13.72
CA MET A 37 -12.47 -8.53 -12.33
C MET A 37 -12.14 -7.18 -11.69
N VAL A 38 -11.58 -6.23 -12.45
CA VAL A 38 -11.35 -4.86 -11.99
C VAL A 38 -12.67 -4.17 -11.68
N GLU A 39 -13.69 -4.33 -12.53
CA GLU A 39 -15.05 -3.81 -12.28
C GLU A 39 -15.63 -4.34 -10.95
N LEU A 40 -15.46 -5.63 -10.66
CA LEU A 40 -15.91 -6.23 -9.41
C LEU A 40 -15.19 -5.65 -8.18
N VAL A 41 -13.90 -5.32 -8.29
CA VAL A 41 -13.14 -4.69 -7.20
C VAL A 41 -13.62 -3.26 -6.95
N VAL A 42 -13.76 -2.48 -8.02
CA VAL A 42 -14.16 -1.06 -7.95
C VAL A 42 -15.57 -0.90 -7.42
N HIS A 43 -16.50 -1.76 -7.84
CA HIS A 43 -17.90 -1.69 -7.46
C HIS A 43 -18.28 -2.56 -6.25
N ALA A 44 -17.30 -3.08 -5.51
CA ALA A 44 -17.55 -3.92 -4.35
C ALA A 44 -18.36 -3.15 -3.27
N PRO A 45 -19.54 -3.65 -2.83
CA PRO A 45 -20.44 -2.92 -1.93
C PRO A 45 -19.97 -2.89 -0.47
N ASP A 46 -19.08 -3.82 -0.10
CA ASP A 46 -18.59 -3.96 1.27
C ASP A 46 -17.18 -4.56 1.32
N ARG A 47 -16.57 -4.54 2.52
CA ARG A 47 -15.20 -5.05 2.72
C ARG A 47 -15.05 -6.53 2.44
N ARG A 48 -16.09 -7.34 2.62
CA ARG A 48 -16.04 -8.79 2.39
C ARG A 48 -16.04 -9.06 0.89
N ALA A 49 -16.91 -8.38 0.14
CA ALA A 49 -16.97 -8.43 -1.32
C ALA A 49 -15.65 -7.94 -1.93
N LEU A 50 -15.12 -6.80 -1.46
CA LEU A 50 -13.83 -6.28 -1.92
C LEU A 50 -12.71 -7.29 -1.71
N ALA A 51 -12.60 -7.87 -0.51
CA ALA A 51 -11.59 -8.87 -0.21
C ALA A 51 -11.72 -10.14 -1.06
N ALA A 52 -12.94 -10.54 -1.42
CA ALA A 52 -13.18 -11.68 -2.30
C ALA A 52 -12.77 -11.37 -3.75
N ALA A 53 -13.21 -10.23 -4.29
CA ALA A 53 -12.88 -9.77 -5.64
C ALA A 53 -11.37 -9.58 -5.82
N THR A 54 -10.70 -8.91 -4.88
CA THR A 54 -9.24 -8.71 -4.95
C THR A 54 -8.48 -10.03 -4.89
N ARG A 55 -8.92 -11.02 -4.08
CA ARG A 55 -8.29 -12.35 -4.06
C ARG A 55 -8.48 -13.13 -5.35
N LEU A 56 -9.64 -12.97 -6.00
CA LEU A 56 -9.89 -13.55 -7.31
C LEU A 56 -8.94 -12.96 -8.35
N LEU A 57 -8.87 -11.63 -8.42
CA LEU A 57 -7.98 -10.91 -9.33
C LEU A 57 -6.50 -11.28 -9.10
N ASP A 58 -6.04 -11.28 -7.85
CA ASP A 58 -4.66 -11.64 -7.49
C ASP A 58 -4.28 -13.05 -7.96
N ARG A 59 -5.14 -14.05 -7.72
CA ARG A 59 -4.90 -15.42 -8.19
C ARG A 59 -4.85 -15.49 -9.71
N TYR A 60 -5.77 -14.82 -10.41
CA TYR A 60 -5.80 -14.82 -11.86
C TYR A 60 -4.52 -14.20 -12.43
N LEU A 61 -4.10 -13.03 -11.94
CA LEU A 61 -2.87 -12.35 -12.36
C LEU A 61 -1.63 -13.23 -12.15
N LEU A 62 -1.52 -13.91 -11.01
CA LEU A 62 -0.41 -14.83 -10.74
C LEU A 62 -0.37 -16.01 -11.73
N HIS A 63 -1.52 -16.48 -12.19
CA HIS A 63 -1.61 -17.56 -13.19
C HIS A 63 -1.27 -17.12 -14.62
N GLN A 64 -1.37 -15.83 -14.93
CA GLN A 64 -1.05 -15.30 -16.27
C GLN A 64 0.43 -14.96 -16.47
N HIS A 65 1.23 -14.95 -15.40
CA HIS A 65 2.68 -14.69 -15.46
C HIS A 65 3.08 -13.33 -16.08
N TYR A 66 2.28 -12.28 -15.89
CA TYR A 66 2.62 -10.92 -16.37
C TYR A 66 3.84 -10.31 -15.70
N VAL A 67 4.18 -10.79 -14.49
CA VAL A 67 5.32 -10.31 -13.70
C VAL A 67 5.99 -11.47 -12.98
N ILE A 68 7.26 -11.31 -12.62
CA ILE A 68 7.97 -12.20 -11.69
C ILE A 68 7.99 -11.49 -10.33
N PRO A 69 7.22 -11.95 -9.32
CA PRO A 69 7.21 -11.33 -8.02
C PRO A 69 8.58 -11.39 -7.35
N MET A 70 9.01 -10.27 -6.77
CA MET A 70 10.24 -10.17 -5.99
C MET A 70 9.94 -10.19 -4.48
N TYR A 71 10.80 -9.59 -3.67
CA TYR A 71 10.67 -9.51 -2.22
C TYR A 71 10.11 -8.17 -1.76
N TYR A 72 9.58 -8.13 -0.54
CA TYR A 72 9.21 -6.90 0.16
C TYR A 72 9.75 -6.93 1.60
N GLY A 73 10.08 -5.76 2.15
CA GLY A 73 10.49 -5.63 3.54
C GLY A 73 9.30 -5.67 4.49
N LYS A 74 9.35 -6.53 5.51
CA LYS A 74 8.30 -6.64 6.55
C LYS A 74 8.42 -5.60 7.68
N GLN A 75 9.53 -4.88 7.72
CA GLN A 75 9.87 -3.94 8.78
C GLN A 75 10.54 -2.70 8.20
N TYR A 76 10.37 -1.59 8.91
CA TYR A 76 11.11 -0.37 8.65
C TYR A 76 12.32 -0.31 9.58
N PHE A 77 13.51 -0.16 9.02
CA PHE A 77 14.70 0.16 9.78
C PHE A 77 14.76 1.66 10.00
N ILE A 78 14.60 2.11 11.24
CA ILE A 78 14.53 3.53 11.61
C ILE A 78 15.64 3.85 12.60
N ALA A 79 16.51 4.79 12.23
CA ALA A 79 17.46 5.43 13.14
C ALA A 79 16.99 6.86 13.43
N HIS A 80 17.03 7.28 14.69
CA HIS A 80 16.59 8.61 15.10
C HIS A 80 17.46 9.18 16.23
N LYS A 81 17.40 10.50 16.42
CA LYS A 81 18.09 11.16 17.54
C LYS A 81 17.43 10.79 18.87
N GLY A 82 18.23 10.56 19.91
CA GLY A 82 17.76 10.07 21.22
C GLY A 82 16.81 11.01 21.99
N HIS A 83 16.75 12.29 21.61
CA HIS A 83 15.80 13.25 22.16
C HIS A 83 14.41 13.16 21.54
N LEU A 84 14.22 12.38 20.46
CA LEU A 84 12.89 12.14 19.88
C LEU A 84 12.21 10.96 20.58
N GLN A 85 10.90 11.05 20.73
CA GLN A 85 10.03 10.01 21.28
C GLN A 85 8.74 9.84 20.46
N ARG A 86 8.02 8.74 20.70
CA ARG A 86 6.84 8.29 19.95
C ARG A 86 5.86 7.52 20.86
N PRO A 87 4.59 7.32 20.46
CA PRO A 87 3.62 6.53 21.24
C PRO A 87 3.96 5.03 21.27
N GLU A 88 3.52 4.35 22.33
CA GLU A 88 3.50 2.89 22.47
C GLU A 88 2.06 2.36 22.54
N PRO A 89 1.72 1.21 21.90
CA PRO A 89 2.60 0.33 21.14
C PRO A 89 3.00 0.89 19.77
N ALA A 90 4.06 0.33 19.21
CA ALA A 90 4.63 0.76 17.95
C ALA A 90 3.62 0.67 16.78
N LEU A 91 3.24 1.86 16.30
CA LEU A 91 3.05 2.24 14.89
C LEU A 91 1.85 1.59 14.15
N PRO A 92 0.88 2.38 13.65
CA PRO A 92 -0.26 1.85 12.89
C PRO A 92 0.19 1.10 11.63
N GLN A 93 -0.21 -0.16 11.48
CA GLN A 93 0.23 -1.08 10.39
C GLN A 93 0.02 -0.58 8.95
N ARG A 94 -0.73 0.51 8.73
CA ARG A 94 -1.15 0.99 7.41
C ARG A 94 -0.47 2.30 6.95
N LEU A 95 0.51 2.78 7.70
CA LEU A 95 1.20 4.03 7.39
C LEU A 95 2.68 3.78 7.12
N LEU A 96 3.26 4.57 6.23
CA LEU A 96 4.68 4.52 5.93
C LEU A 96 5.49 5.08 7.10
N ALA A 97 6.71 4.57 7.31
CA ALA A 97 7.58 5.03 8.39
C ALA A 97 7.87 6.53 8.35
N GLY A 98 8.03 7.11 7.15
CA GLY A 98 8.22 8.56 7.00
C GLY A 98 7.02 9.36 7.52
N SER A 99 5.80 8.89 7.24
CA SER A 99 4.58 9.54 7.73
C SER A 99 4.52 9.52 9.26
N TRP A 100 4.92 8.43 9.91
CA TRP A 100 4.98 8.38 11.38
C TRP A 100 5.92 9.41 11.97
N LEU A 101 7.15 9.50 11.44
CA LEU A 101 8.16 10.44 11.94
C LEU A 101 7.66 11.88 11.89
N LEU A 102 6.93 12.25 10.82
CA LEU A 102 6.43 13.61 10.64
C LEU A 102 5.17 13.93 11.45
N THR A 103 4.35 12.93 11.77
CA THR A 103 3.01 13.16 12.34
C THR A 103 2.85 12.70 13.79
N MET A 104 3.68 11.77 14.24
CA MET A 104 3.50 11.07 15.53
C MET A 104 4.73 11.12 16.42
N TRP A 105 5.80 11.82 16.03
CA TRP A 105 7.02 11.91 16.83
C TRP A 105 7.23 13.33 17.33
N TRP A 106 7.80 13.47 18.52
CA TRP A 106 8.07 14.77 19.12
C TRP A 106 9.34 14.73 19.98
N ALA A 107 9.86 15.91 20.31
CA ALA A 107 11.00 16.04 21.22
C ALA A 107 10.57 15.73 22.66
N LYS A 108 11.44 15.04 23.41
CA LYS A 108 11.30 14.88 24.86
C LYS A 108 11.29 16.25 25.53
N PRO A 109 10.48 16.43 26.60
CA PRO A 109 10.55 17.65 27.40
C PRO A 109 11.99 17.86 27.89
N ALA A 110 12.43 19.12 27.96
CA ALA A 110 13.69 19.43 28.62
C ALA A 110 13.61 18.97 30.08
N PRO A 111 14.71 18.41 30.65
CA PRO A 111 14.72 18.03 32.05
C PRO A 111 14.44 19.26 32.92
N THR A 112 13.47 19.14 33.84
CA THR A 112 13.20 20.18 34.83
C THR A 112 14.37 20.22 35.84
N PRO A 113 14.77 21.40 36.36
CA PRO A 113 15.96 21.55 37.21
C PRO A 113 15.98 20.65 38.46
N GLU A 114 14.81 20.20 38.91
CA GLU A 114 14.63 19.35 40.10
C GLU A 114 14.98 17.87 39.87
N SER A 115 14.94 17.40 38.61
CA SER A 115 15.25 16.01 38.24
C SER A 115 16.74 15.71 38.02
N ALA A 116 17.59 16.74 38.13
CA ALA A 116 19.03 16.66 37.88
C ALA A 116 19.89 16.62 39.16
N ARG A 117 19.26 16.49 40.34
CA ARG A 117 19.91 16.27 41.65
C ARG A 117 19.73 14.82 42.08
#